data_AF-A0A7Y8PF19-F1
#
_entry.id   AF-A0A7Y8PF19-F1
#
_cell.length_a   1.000
_cell.length_b   1.000
_cell.length_c   1.000
_cell.angle_alpha   90.00
_cell.angle_beta   90.00
_cell.angle_gamma   90.00
#
_symmetry.space_group_name_H-M   'P 1'
#
loop_
_entity.id
_entity.type
_entity.pdbx_description
1 polymer ?
#
loop_
_entity_poly.entity_id
_entity_poly.type
_entity_poly.pdbx_seq_one_letter_code
_entity_poly.pdbx_strand_id
1 'polypeptide(L)' 'MTHNKPKKLTDKQIQFFANKLAHHDPFASKKAAVGESYADLEKRLLIELQDVEFVRKYAGVLKELGLEV' A
#
# COMPACT_ATOMS: atom_id res chain seq x y z
N MET A 1 4.26 -20.24 18.08
CA MET A 1 3.77 -19.09 17.31
C MET A 1 3.57 -17.92 18.26
N THR A 2 4.32 -16.81 18.15
CA THR A 2 4.00 -15.56 18.84
C THR A 2 4.60 -14.35 18.09
N HIS A 3 3.80 -13.72 17.24
CA HIS A 3 4.15 -12.47 16.55
C HIS A 3 3.83 -11.29 17.47
N ASN A 4 4.72 -10.96 18.41
CA ASN A 4 4.53 -9.80 19.28
C ASN A 4 5.66 -8.79 19.07
N LYS A 5 5.38 -7.75 18.29
CA LYS A 5 6.06 -6.45 18.28
C LYS A 5 5.13 -5.47 17.58
N PRO A 6 5.05 -4.20 18.00
CA PRO A 6 4.37 -3.14 17.24
C PRO A 6 5.18 -2.94 15.95
N LYS A 7 4.88 -3.75 14.94
CA LYS A 7 5.74 -3.91 13.76
C LYS A 7 5.41 -2.77 12.80
N LYS A 8 6.27 -1.75 12.79
CA LYS A 8 6.46 -0.95 11.58
C LYS A 8 6.56 -1.92 10.41
N LEU A 9 5.77 -1.68 9.36
CA LEU A 9 5.78 -2.49 8.15
C LEU A 9 7.22 -2.63 7.68
N THR A 10 7.64 -3.86 7.40
CA THR A 10 8.96 -4.08 6.79
C THR A 10 8.94 -3.57 5.36
N ASP A 11 10.10 -3.19 4.81
CA ASP A 11 10.21 -2.72 3.41
C ASP A 11 9.57 -3.72 2.43
N LYS A 12 9.67 -5.03 2.70
CA LYS A 12 8.99 -6.08 1.93
C LYS A 12 7.46 -5.98 1.99
N GLN A 13 6.89 -5.69 3.16
CA GLN A 13 5.43 -5.47 3.28
C GLN A 13 5.01 -4.19 2.58
N ILE A 14 5.78 -3.11 2.72
CA ILE A 14 5.52 -1.84 2.04
C ILE A 14 5.50 -2.06 0.53
N GLN A 15 6.50 -2.75 -0.01
CA GLN A 15 6.58 -3.08 -1.43
C GLN A 15 5.43 -3.98 -1.88
N PHE A 16 5.06 -4.98 -1.08
CA PHE A 16 3.93 -5.86 -1.37
C PHE A 16 2.59 -5.10 -1.38
N PHE A 17 2.39 -4.19 -0.43
CA PHE A 17 1.21 -3.34 -0.35
C PHE A 17 1.14 -2.35 -1.50
N ALA A 18 2.25 -1.68 -1.82
CA ALA A 18 2.34 -0.77 -2.95
C ALA A 18 1.99 -1.47 -4.27
N ASN A 19 2.56 -2.67 -4.49
CA ASN A 19 2.27 -3.48 -5.67
C ASN A 19 0.80 -3.89 -5.73
N LYS A 20 0.21 -4.35 -4.62
CA LYS A 20 -1.20 -4.75 -4.56
C LYS A 20 -2.16 -3.57 -4.79
N LEU A 21 -1.86 -2.42 -4.18
CA LEU A 21 -2.64 -1.20 -4.35
C LEU A 21 -2.53 -0.67 -5.79
N ALA A 22 -1.34 -0.69 -6.38
CA ALA A 22 -1.14 -0.27 -7.76
C ALA A 22 -1.88 -1.18 -8.76
N HIS A 23 -1.93 -2.48 -8.52
CA HIS A 23 -2.70 -3.42 -9.35
C HIS A 23 -4.19 -3.51 -8.99
N HIS A 24 -4.68 -2.70 -8.05
CA HIS A 24 -6.08 -2.69 -7.68
C HIS A 24 -6.81 -1.61 -8.47
N ASP A 25 -7.45 -1.99 -9.59
CA ASP A 25 -8.19 -1.09 -10.49
C ASP A 25 -8.99 0.05 -9.82
N PRO A 26 -9.87 -0.18 -8.82
CA PRO A 26 -10.66 0.89 -8.23
C PRO A 26 -9.85 1.83 -7.33
N PHE A 27 -8.70 1.38 -6.80
CA PHE A 27 -7.79 2.23 -6.05
C PHE A 27 -6.84 2.96 -6.99
N ALA A 28 -6.21 2.24 -7.92
CA ALA A 28 -5.33 2.79 -8.92
C ALA A 28 -6.05 3.84 -9.77
N SER A 29 -7.27 3.58 -10.24
CA SER A 29 -8.04 4.59 -10.99
C SER A 29 -8.37 5.84 -10.18
N LYS A 30 -8.46 5.74 -8.84
CA LYS A 30 -8.69 6.88 -7.95
C LYS A 30 -7.43 7.63 -7.58
N LYS A 31 -6.29 6.94 -7.51
CA LYS A 31 -5.01 7.48 -7.02
C LYS A 31 -4.03 7.83 -8.13
N ALA A 32 -4.02 7.06 -9.21
CA ALA A 32 -3.21 7.30 -10.38
C ALA A 32 -3.58 8.64 -10.99
N ALA A 33 -2.56 9.43 -11.32
CA ALA A 33 -2.77 10.62 -12.13
C ALA A 33 -3.18 10.23 -13.56
N VAL A 34 -3.79 11.16 -14.29
CA VAL A 34 -4.19 10.95 -15.68
C VAL A 34 -2.96 10.60 -16.53
N GLY A 35 -2.92 9.39 -17.08
CA GLY A 35 -1.78 8.88 -17.85
C GLY A 35 -0.62 8.33 -17.00
N GLU A 36 -0.76 8.26 -15.67
CA GLU A 36 0.21 7.58 -14.80
C GLU A 36 0.14 6.07 -15.01
N SER A 37 1.30 5.43 -15.14
CA SER A 37 1.39 3.98 -15.26
C SER A 37 1.39 3.31 -13.88
N TYR A 38 0.97 2.05 -13.82
CA TYR A 38 0.98 1.27 -12.57
C TYR A 38 2.34 1.27 -11.85
N ALA A 39 3.44 1.25 -12.61
CA ALA A 39 4.79 1.30 -12.06
C ALA A 39 5.12 2.63 -11.35
N ASP A 40 4.61 3.76 -11.86
CA ASP A 40 4.79 5.06 -11.24
C ASP A 40 3.91 5.20 -9.99
N LEU A 41 2.67 4.72 -10.07
CA LEU A 41 1.77 4.63 -8.92
C LEU A 41 2.39 3.79 -7.80
N GLU A 42 2.94 2.61 -8.12
CA GLU A 42 3.60 1.71 -7.17
C GLU A 42 4.76 2.42 -6.47
N LYS A 43 5.64 3.10 -7.21
CA LYS A 43 6.78 3.83 -6.63
C LYS A 43 6.30 4.92 -5.66
N ARG A 44 5.23 5.65 -6.00
CA ARG A 44 4.64 6.64 -5.11
C ARG A 44 4.05 6.01 -3.86
N LEU A 45 3.31 4.91 -4.01
CA LEU A 45 2.71 4.20 -2.89
C LEU A 45 3.77 3.61 -1.96
N LEU A 46 4.91 3.15 -2.49
CA LEU A 46 6.05 2.71 -1.69
C LEU A 46 6.53 3.82 -0.73
N ILE A 47 6.66 5.05 -1.24
CA ILE A 47 7.09 6.21 -0.45
C ILE A 47 5.98 6.62 0.52
N GLU A 48 4.71 6.65 0.08
CA GLU A 48 3.58 6.99 0.96
C GLU A 48 3.42 5.97 2.09
N LEU A 49 3.50 4.66 1.81
CA LEU A 49 3.37 3.58 2.79
C LEU A 49 4.54 3.49 3.77
N GLN A 50 5.66 4.20 3.55
CA GLN A 50 6.67 4.41 4.59
C GLN A 50 6.15 5.32 5.71
N ASP A 51 5.16 6.18 5.40
CA ASP A 51 4.53 7.06 6.36
C ASP A 51 3.29 6.43 6.98
N VAL A 52 3.23 6.43 8.31
CA VAL A 52 2.16 5.76 9.06
C VAL A 52 0.78 6.40 8.81
N GLU A 53 0.74 7.68 8.43
CA GLU A 53 -0.50 8.38 8.11
C GLU A 53 -1.16 7.82 6.85
N PHE A 54 -0.37 7.58 5.80
CA PHE A 54 -0.85 6.97 4.56
C PHE A 54 -1.20 5.50 4.75
N VAL A 55 -0.42 4.75 5.54
CA VAL A 55 -0.77 3.37 5.90
C VAL A 55 -2.15 3.31 6.55
N ARG A 56 -2.45 4.21 7.51
CA ARG A 56 -3.77 4.31 8.13
C ARG A 56 -4.86 4.69 7.15
N LYS A 57 -4.57 5.61 6.23
CA LYS A 57 -5.49 6.01 5.16
C LYS A 57 -5.81 4.86 4.21
N TYR A 58 -4.83 4.00 3.92
CA TYR A 58 -4.97 2.84 3.07
C TYR A 58 -5.40 1.59 3.81
N ALA A 59 -5.41 1.58 5.14
CA ALA A 59 -5.77 0.42 5.95
C ALA A 59 -7.13 -0.18 5.58
N GLY A 60 -8.11 0.64 5.19
CA GLY A 60 -9.40 0.16 4.69
C GLY A 60 -9.27 -0.66 3.40
N VAL A 61 -8.50 -0.15 2.43
CA VAL A 61 -8.27 -0.82 1.13
C VAL A 61 -7.35 -2.02 1.29
N LEU A 62 -6.31 -1.91 2.12
CA LEU A 62 -5.43 -3.01 2.48
C LEU A 62 -6.24 -4.15 3.09
N LYS A 63 -7.16 -3.85 4.02
CA LYS A 63 -8.08 -4.84 4.60
C LYS A 63 -8.98 -5.50 3.55
N GLU A 64 -9.53 -4.73 2.60
CA GLU A 64 -10.33 -5.27 1.48
C GLU A 64 -9.51 -6.22 0.60
N LEU A 65 -8.21 -5.96 0.45
CA LEU A 65 -7.26 -6.80 -0.28
C LEU A 65 -6.76 -8.01 0.54
N GLY A 66 -7.22 -8.18 1.78
CA GLY A 66 -6.74 -9.22 2.71
C GLY A 66 -5.33 -8.94 3.26
N LEU A 67 -4.89 -7.69 3.20
CA LEU A 67 -3.60 -7.21 3.69
C LEU A 67 -3.79 -6.63 5.09
N GLU A 68 -3.34 -7.36 6.10
CA GLU A 68 -3.38 -6.93 7.51
C GLU A 68 -2.17 -6.04 7.83
N VAL A 69 -2.42 -4.88 8.44
CA VAL A 69 -1.40 -3.88 8.85
C VAL A 69 -1.30 -3.74 10.36
#